data_AF-A0A967BAI5-F1
#
_entry.id   AF-A0A967BAI5-F1
#
_cell.length_a   1.000
_cell.length_b   1.000
_cell.length_c   1.000
_cell.angle_alpha   90.00
_cell.angle_beta   90.00
_cell.angle_gamma   90.00
#
_symmetry.space_group_name_H-M   'P 1'
#
loop_
_entity.id
_entity.type
_entity.pdbx_description
1 polymer ?
#
loop_
_entity_poly.entity_id
_entity_poly.type
_entity_poly.pdbx_seq_one_letter_code
_entity_poly.pdbx_strand_id
1 'polypeptide(L)'
;MAGCTGSTDPETASLFDNIKNLNSGEYDRQIAEKDREAQAIIANNQASQRRIDSKERQVSSNAGEISALKSQLSQVKAQAAAARAKVASDPAKVQRLNALEAQLSGIQSDVNTGSVSAATRSELSRVSLAISALTS
;
A
#
# COMPACT_ATOMS: atom_id res chain seq x y z
N MET A 1 31.71 41.23 -37.71
CA MET A 1 30.55 41.76 -36.97
C MET A 1 30.05 40.65 -36.07
N ALA A 2 30.43 40.69 -34.80
CA ALA A 2 30.06 39.66 -33.82
C ALA A 2 28.56 39.77 -33.53
N GLY A 3 27.85 38.65 -33.60
CA GLY A 3 26.42 38.58 -33.36
C GLY A 3 26.10 38.94 -31.91
N CYS A 4 25.55 40.14 -31.70
CA CYS A 4 24.84 40.48 -30.47
C CYS A 4 23.47 39.79 -30.54
N THR A 5 23.39 38.54 -30.11
CA THR A 5 22.10 37.98 -29.70
C THR A 5 21.70 38.70 -28.41
N GLY A 6 20.76 39.65 -28.50
CA GLY A 6 20.20 40.32 -27.33
C GLY A 6 19.61 39.29 -26.36
N SER A 7 19.82 39.49 -25.05
CA SER A 7 19.33 38.57 -24.02
C SER A 7 17.81 38.68 -23.87
N THR A 8 17.15 37.54 -23.60
CA THR A 8 15.73 37.46 -23.27
C THR A 8 15.48 37.20 -21.79
N ASP A 9 16.54 37.20 -20.98
CA ASP A 9 16.45 37.15 -19.53
C ASP A 9 16.44 38.59 -18.97
N PRO A 10 15.39 39.01 -18.25
CA PRO A 10 15.26 40.38 -17.76
C PRO A 10 16.36 40.76 -16.75
N GLU A 11 16.98 39.80 -16.06
CA GLU A 11 18.04 40.08 -15.08
C GLU A 11 19.39 40.38 -15.73
N THR A 12 19.59 39.93 -16.98
CA THR A 12 20.87 40.03 -17.69
C THR A 12 20.79 40.83 -19.00
N ALA A 13 19.58 41.17 -19.45
CA ALA A 13 19.34 41.97 -20.65
C ALA A 13 19.74 43.44 -20.50
N SER A 14 20.26 44.04 -21.58
CA SER A 14 20.49 45.49 -21.63
C SER A 14 19.18 46.27 -21.63
N LEU A 15 19.21 47.58 -21.33
CA LEU A 15 18.01 48.42 -21.37
C LEU A 15 17.28 48.35 -22.72
N PHE A 16 18.03 48.37 -23.84
CA PHE A 16 17.43 48.30 -25.18
C PHE A 16 16.84 46.91 -25.48
N ASP A 17 17.46 45.84 -24.99
CA ASP A 17 16.93 44.49 -25.11
C ASP A 17 15.65 44.32 -24.28
N ASN A 18 15.63 44.84 -23.05
CA ASN A 18 14.44 44.84 -22.18
C ASN A 18 13.26 45.58 -22.84
N ILE A 19 13.49 46.77 -23.41
CA ILE A 19 12.44 47.52 -24.14
C ILE A 19 11.95 46.73 -25.36
N LYS A 20 12.87 46.11 -26.10
CA LYS A 20 12.51 45.26 -27.25
C LYS A 20 11.68 44.05 -26.83
N ASN A 21 12.05 43.37 -25.73
CA ASN A 21 11.37 42.19 -25.21
C ASN A 21 9.98 42.52 -24.64
N LEU A 22 9.83 43.68 -24.00
CA LEU A 22 8.52 44.20 -23.57
C LEU A 22 7.63 44.49 -24.79
N ASN A 23 8.14 45.23 -25.78
CA ASN A 23 7.36 45.59 -26.96
C ASN A 23 7.04 44.39 -27.86
N SER A 24 7.87 43.34 -27.84
CA SER A 24 7.62 42.10 -28.59
C SER A 24 6.73 41.10 -27.86
N GLY A 25 6.39 41.36 -26.59
CA GLY A 25 5.64 40.43 -25.74
C GLY A 25 6.43 39.18 -25.32
N GLU A 26 7.77 39.22 -25.40
CA GLU A 26 8.63 38.10 -24.99
C GLU A 26 8.45 37.75 -23.51
N TYR A 27 8.41 38.75 -22.63
CA TYR A 27 8.20 38.50 -21.20
C TYR A 27 6.79 38.00 -20.90
N ASP A 28 5.77 38.49 -21.60
CA ASP A 28 4.40 37.96 -21.47
C ASP A 28 4.32 36.48 -21.88
N ARG A 29 5.06 36.09 -22.93
CA ARG A 29 5.17 34.67 -23.33
C ARG A 29 5.85 33.82 -22.26
N GLN A 30 6.95 34.32 -21.67
CA GLN A 30 7.66 33.61 -20.59
C GLN A 30 6.79 33.47 -19.34
N ILE A 31 6.05 34.51 -18.96
CA ILE A 31 5.09 34.48 -17.85
C ILE A 31 4.00 33.44 -18.13
N ALA A 32 3.39 33.49 -19.32
CA ALA A 32 2.35 32.53 -19.68
C ALA A 32 2.85 31.08 -19.68
N GLU A 33 4.10 30.84 -20.08
CA GLU A 33 4.71 29.51 -20.00
C GLU A 33 4.95 29.06 -18.55
N LYS A 34 5.46 29.95 -17.70
CA LYS A 34 5.65 29.69 -16.27
C LYS A 34 4.33 29.45 -15.54
N ASP A 35 3.27 30.16 -15.92
CA ASP A 35 1.92 29.94 -15.39
C ASP A 35 1.38 28.57 -15.80
N ARG A 36 1.60 28.14 -17.05
CA ARG A 36 1.24 26.77 -17.48
C ARG A 36 2.02 25.72 -16.70
N GLU A 37 3.31 25.92 -16.51
CA GLU A 37 4.17 25.04 -15.71
C GLU A 37 3.66 24.93 -14.27
N ALA A 38 3.36 26.07 -13.63
CA ALA A 38 2.81 26.12 -12.29
C ALA A 38 1.46 25.41 -12.18
N GLN A 39 0.56 25.62 -13.13
CA GLN A 39 -0.74 24.93 -13.19
C GLN A 39 -0.57 23.42 -13.35
N ALA A 40 0.38 22.97 -14.20
CA ALA A 40 0.68 21.56 -14.37
C ALA A 40 1.22 20.93 -13.07
N ILE A 41 2.09 21.63 -12.35
CA ILE A 41 2.61 21.20 -11.04
C ILE A 41 1.46 21.09 -10.02
N ILE A 42 0.59 22.10 -9.94
CA ILE A 42 -0.57 22.10 -9.04
C ILE A 42 -1.48 20.89 -9.34
N ALA A 43 -1.80 20.66 -10.61
CA ALA A 43 -2.62 19.52 -11.02
C ALA A 43 -1.95 18.18 -10.66
N ASN A 44 -0.64 18.05 -10.86
CA ASN A 44 0.11 16.86 -10.49
C ASN A 44 0.09 16.62 -8.96
N ASN A 45 0.29 17.67 -8.18
CA ASN A 45 0.26 17.60 -6.72
C ASN A 45 -1.13 17.18 -6.21
N GLN A 46 -2.21 17.73 -6.79
CA GLN A 46 -3.57 17.30 -6.46
C GLN A 46 -3.82 15.82 -6.79
N ALA A 47 -3.33 15.35 -7.94
CA ALA A 47 -3.42 13.94 -8.30
C ALA A 47 -2.60 13.05 -7.34
N SER A 48 -1.42 13.50 -6.94
CA SER A 48 -0.58 12.84 -5.93
C SER A 48 -1.30 12.73 -4.59
N GLN A 49 -1.92 13.81 -4.13
CA GLN A 49 -2.68 13.82 -2.88
C GLN A 49 -3.82 12.79 -2.89
N ARG A 50 -4.60 12.73 -3.98
CA ARG A 50 -5.67 11.72 -4.12
C ARG A 50 -5.13 10.29 -4.06
N ARG A 51 -3.95 10.03 -4.63
CA ARG A 51 -3.30 8.71 -4.54
C ARG A 51 -2.83 8.39 -3.12
N ILE A 52 -2.34 9.38 -2.38
CA ILE A 52 -1.95 9.25 -0.97
C ILE A 52 -3.19 8.90 -0.14
N ASP A 53 -4.26 9.68 -0.25
CA ASP A 53 -5.51 9.45 0.50
C ASP A 53 -6.08 8.04 0.22
N SER A 54 -6.01 7.58 -1.03
CA SER A 54 -6.43 6.22 -1.40
C SER A 54 -5.56 5.14 -0.74
N LYS A 55 -4.24 5.34 -0.69
CA LYS A 55 -3.31 4.40 -0.04
C LYS A 55 -3.51 4.36 1.47
N GLU A 56 -3.75 5.51 2.11
CA GLU A 56 -4.02 5.58 3.54
C GLU A 56 -5.30 4.82 3.92
N ARG A 57 -6.37 4.97 3.14
CA ARG A 57 -7.60 4.18 3.31
C ARG A 57 -7.32 2.68 3.17
N GLN A 58 -6.51 2.29 2.18
CA GLN A 58 -6.13 0.89 1.97
C GLN A 58 -5.33 0.34 3.15
N VAL A 59 -4.38 1.11 3.69
CA VAL A 59 -3.61 0.73 4.88
C VAL A 59 -4.53 0.53 6.09
N SER A 60 -5.48 1.44 6.31
CA SER A 60 -6.46 1.32 7.40
C SER A 60 -7.33 0.07 7.25
N SER A 61 -7.82 -0.20 6.03
CA SER A 61 -8.58 -1.43 5.72
C SER A 61 -7.77 -2.69 6.00
N ASN A 62 -6.53 -2.74 5.50
CA ASN A 62 -5.63 -3.88 5.71
C ASN A 62 -5.32 -4.10 7.20
N ALA A 63 -5.14 -3.04 7.98
CA ALA A 63 -4.93 -3.14 9.43
C ALA A 63 -6.16 -3.75 10.12
N GLY A 64 -7.37 -3.36 9.72
CA GLY A 64 -8.62 -3.96 10.18
C GLY A 64 -8.70 -5.45 9.86
N GLU A 65 -8.38 -5.84 8.62
CA GLU A 65 -8.36 -7.24 8.19
C GLU A 65 -7.35 -8.09 8.98
N ILE A 66 -6.14 -7.57 9.21
CA ILE A 66 -5.11 -8.25 10.01
C ILE A 66 -5.61 -8.45 11.44
N SER A 67 -6.26 -7.46 12.03
CA SER A 67 -6.84 -7.56 13.38
C SER A 67 -7.92 -8.64 13.45
N ALA A 68 -8.82 -8.69 12.47
CA ALA A 68 -9.85 -9.73 12.37
C ALA A 68 -9.23 -11.13 12.24
N LEU A 69 -8.18 -11.29 11.43
CA LEU A 69 -7.48 -12.55 11.29
C LEU A 69 -6.75 -13.00 12.55
N LYS A 70 -6.15 -12.06 13.30
CA LYS A 70 -5.56 -12.37 14.62
C LYS A 70 -6.61 -12.91 15.58
N SER A 71 -7.81 -12.33 15.58
CA SER A 71 -8.94 -12.81 16.40
C SER A 71 -9.38 -14.21 15.98
N GLN A 72 -9.61 -14.44 14.69
CA GLN A 72 -9.97 -15.76 14.15
C GLN A 72 -8.90 -16.81 14.47
N LEU A 73 -7.62 -16.49 14.28
CA LEU A 73 -6.52 -17.39 14.56
C LEU A 73 -6.46 -17.78 16.04
N SER A 74 -6.70 -16.82 16.95
CA SER A 74 -6.80 -17.11 18.38
C SER A 74 -7.94 -18.09 18.69
N GLN A 75 -9.11 -17.89 18.07
CA GLN A 75 -10.26 -18.79 18.21
C GLN A 75 -9.95 -20.21 17.71
N VAL A 76 -9.31 -20.33 16.54
CA VAL A 76 -8.96 -21.63 15.97
C VAL A 76 -7.89 -22.35 16.81
N LYS A 77 -6.93 -21.63 17.38
CA LYS A 77 -5.96 -22.21 18.33
C LYS A 77 -6.64 -22.72 19.60
N ALA A 78 -7.65 -22.01 20.11
CA ALA A 78 -8.45 -22.50 21.23
C ALA A 78 -9.24 -23.76 20.86
N GLN A 79 -9.80 -23.82 19.65
CA GLN A 79 -10.46 -25.02 19.11
C GLN A 79 -9.50 -26.20 19.00
N ALA A 80 -8.26 -25.98 18.52
CA ALA A 80 -7.24 -27.03 18.43
C ALA A 80 -6.88 -27.59 19.82
N ALA A 81 -6.70 -26.70 20.81
CA ALA A 81 -6.43 -27.12 22.18
C ALA A 81 -7.56 -27.96 22.77
N ALA A 82 -8.82 -27.56 22.54
CA ALA A 82 -9.99 -28.36 22.95
C ALA A 82 -10.08 -29.69 22.19
N ALA A 83 -9.74 -29.71 20.90
CA ALA A 83 -9.70 -30.92 20.08
C ALA A 83 -8.70 -31.94 20.61
N ARG A 84 -7.55 -31.48 21.12
CA ARG A 84 -6.48 -32.33 21.63
C ARG A 84 -6.95 -33.28 22.72
N ALA A 85 -7.78 -32.80 23.63
CA ALA A 85 -8.36 -33.64 24.69
C ALA A 85 -9.33 -34.71 24.13
N LYS A 86 -10.11 -34.37 23.09
CA LYS A 86 -11.10 -35.29 22.50
C LYS A 86 -10.48 -36.41 21.67
N VAL A 87 -9.34 -36.15 21.03
CA VAL A 87 -8.70 -37.11 20.13
C VAL A 87 -7.53 -37.85 20.77
N ALA A 88 -7.21 -37.60 22.05
CA ALA A 88 -6.02 -38.10 22.72
C ALA A 88 -5.84 -39.62 22.69
N SER A 89 -6.93 -40.38 22.59
CA SER A 89 -6.93 -41.85 22.52
C SER A 89 -6.75 -42.43 21.11
N ASP A 90 -6.75 -41.60 20.07
CA ASP A 90 -6.58 -42.01 18.66
C ASP A 90 -5.26 -41.44 18.10
N PRO A 91 -4.20 -42.27 18.00
CA PRO A 91 -2.89 -41.82 17.53
C PRO A 91 -2.91 -41.19 16.13
N ALA A 92 -3.76 -41.70 15.23
CA ALA A 92 -3.86 -41.18 13.87
C ALA A 92 -4.49 -39.78 13.86
N LYS A 93 -5.53 -39.55 14.66
CA LYS A 93 -6.13 -38.22 14.83
C LYS A 93 -5.18 -37.26 15.54
N VAL A 94 -4.43 -37.70 16.55
CA VAL A 94 -3.40 -36.88 17.21
C VAL A 94 -2.34 -36.42 16.21
N GLN A 95 -1.86 -37.32 15.35
CA GLN A 95 -0.85 -36.97 14.35
C GLN A 95 -1.38 -35.95 13.33
N ARG A 96 -2.64 -36.08 12.90
CA ARG A 96 -3.31 -35.09 12.04
C ARG A 96 -3.47 -33.75 12.74
N LEU A 97 -3.87 -33.74 14.01
CA LEU A 97 -4.01 -32.50 14.79
C LEU A 97 -2.66 -31.77 14.92
N ASN A 98 -1.57 -32.48 15.21
CA ASN A 98 -0.23 -31.89 15.27
C ASN A 98 0.16 -31.22 13.94
N ALA A 99 -0.18 -31.83 12.80
CA ALA A 99 0.09 -31.24 11.49
C ALA A 99 -0.72 -29.95 11.25
N LEU A 100 -1.99 -29.93 11.65
CA LEU A 100 -2.84 -28.74 11.57
C LEU A 100 -2.34 -27.62 12.50
N GLU A 101 -1.85 -27.95 13.71
CA GLU A 101 -1.23 -26.98 14.63
C GLU A 101 0.06 -26.38 14.05
N ALA A 102 0.86 -27.18 13.33
CA ALA A 102 2.03 -26.67 12.62
C ALA A 102 1.64 -25.69 11.50
N GLN A 103 0.57 -25.98 10.74
CA GLN A 103 0.01 -25.05 9.75
C GLN A 103 -0.49 -23.76 10.40
N LEU A 104 -1.17 -23.83 11.56
CA LEU A 104 -1.58 -22.63 12.33
C LEU A 104 -0.37 -21.78 12.73
N SER A 105 0.76 -22.39 13.07
CA SER A 105 1.99 -21.65 13.38
C SER A 105 2.55 -20.93 12.16
N GLY A 106 2.47 -21.53 10.96
CA GLY A 106 2.83 -20.86 9.70
C GLY A 106 1.93 -19.65 9.43
N ILE A 107 0.61 -19.84 9.52
CA ILE A 107 -0.37 -18.77 9.35
C ILE A 107 -0.16 -17.63 10.38
N GLN A 108 0.18 -17.97 11.62
CA GLN A 108 0.51 -16.98 12.65
C GLN A 108 1.69 -16.10 12.25
N SER A 109 2.72 -16.67 11.62
CA SER A 109 3.87 -15.92 11.12
C SER A 109 3.47 -14.93 10.03
N ASP A 110 2.68 -15.39 9.06
CA ASP A 110 2.16 -14.55 7.97
C ASP A 110 1.34 -13.37 8.51
N VAL A 111 0.43 -13.65 9.45
CA VAL A 111 -0.42 -12.64 10.08
C VAL A 111 0.40 -11.64 10.91
N ASN A 112 1.44 -12.11 11.61
CA ASN A 112 2.30 -11.24 12.42
C ASN A 112 3.20 -10.33 11.58
N THR A 113 3.68 -10.81 10.43
CA THR A 113 4.48 -10.03 9.48
C THR A 113 3.63 -9.12 8.59
N GLY A 114 2.30 -9.26 8.63
CA GLY A 114 1.39 -8.55 7.74
C GLY A 114 1.38 -9.08 6.30
N SER A 115 2.03 -10.23 6.05
CA SER A 115 2.07 -10.94 4.76
C SER A 115 0.76 -11.68 4.47
N VAL A 116 -0.38 -11.11 4.86
CA VAL A 116 -1.69 -11.72 4.73
C VAL A 116 -2.12 -11.69 3.26
N SER A 117 -2.35 -12.88 2.72
CA SER A 117 -2.88 -13.05 1.36
C SER A 117 -4.24 -13.75 1.37
N ALA A 118 -4.88 -13.79 0.19
CA ALA A 118 -6.07 -14.62 0.00
C ALA A 118 -5.80 -16.11 0.30
N ALA A 119 -4.56 -16.58 0.06
CA ALA A 119 -4.15 -17.93 0.40
C ALA A 119 -4.07 -18.13 1.93
N THR A 120 -3.48 -17.19 2.67
CA THR A 120 -3.42 -17.23 4.15
C THR A 120 -4.81 -17.34 4.76
N ARG A 121 -5.78 -16.57 4.25
CA ARG A 121 -7.19 -16.61 4.68
C ARG A 121 -7.86 -17.94 4.38
N SER A 122 -7.68 -18.43 3.16
CA SER A 122 -8.26 -19.71 2.73
C SER A 122 -7.70 -20.87 3.54
N GLU A 123 -6.40 -20.84 3.85
CA GLU A 123 -5.75 -21.85 4.66
C GLU A 123 -6.26 -21.83 6.11
N LEU A 124 -6.41 -20.65 6.74
CA LEU A 124 -7.00 -20.55 8.08
C LEU A 124 -8.41 -21.15 8.13
N SER A 125 -9.24 -20.86 7.12
CA SER A 125 -10.58 -21.44 7.03
C SER A 125 -10.53 -22.97 6.86
N ARG A 126 -9.63 -23.49 6.02
CA ARG A 126 -9.46 -24.94 5.83
C ARG A 126 -9.01 -25.62 7.11
N VAL A 127 -8.02 -25.07 7.79
CA VAL A 127 -7.49 -25.62 9.05
C VAL A 127 -8.56 -25.60 10.13
N SER A 128 -9.33 -24.52 10.26
CA SER A 128 -10.46 -24.45 11.20
C SER A 128 -11.51 -25.54 10.95
N LEU A 129 -11.90 -25.75 9.69
CA LEU A 129 -12.83 -26.81 9.32
C LEU A 129 -12.26 -28.21 9.59
N ALA A 130 -10.98 -28.43 9.28
CA ALA A 130 -10.30 -29.70 9.52
C ALA A 130 -10.22 -30.04 11.02
N ILE A 131 -9.90 -29.05 11.87
CA ILE A 131 -9.89 -29.22 13.33
C ILE A 131 -11.29 -29.57 13.83
N SER A 132 -12.32 -28.86 13.35
CA SER A 132 -13.71 -29.13 13.72
C SER A 132 -14.12 -30.56 13.36
N ALA A 133 -13.77 -31.00 12.14
CA ALA A 133 -14.06 -32.33 11.62
C ALA A 133 -13.31 -33.46 12.35
N LEU A 134 -12.11 -33.21 12.92
CA LEU A 134 -11.40 -34.20 13.74
C LEU A 134 -12.15 -34.57 15.03
N THR A 135 -12.95 -33.63 15.53
CA THR A 135 -13.67 -33.73 16.82
C THR A 135 -15.17 -33.98 16.69
N SER A 136 -15.67 -33.98 15.46
CA SER A 136 -17.03 -34.39 15.12
C SER A 136 -17.11 -35.92 15.04
#